data_AF-A0A928SX05-F1
#
_entry.id   AF-A0A928SX05-F1
#
_cell.length_a   1.000
_cell.length_b   1.000
_cell.length_c   1.000
_cell.angle_alpha   90.00
_cell.angle_beta   90.00
_cell.angle_gamma   90.00
#
_symmetry.space_group_name_H-M   'P 1'
#
loop_
_entity.id
_entity.type
_entity.pdbx_description
1 polymer ?
#
loop_
_entity_poly.entity_id
_entity_poly.type
_entity_poly.pdbx_seq_one_letter_code
_entity_poly.pdbx_strand_id
1 'polypeptide(L)'
;MTRPFRRGWVLKDDKLLMFEDSRVTVLRAWPDPRAWLRADGQPWRGCRPGEPILWRIGAATHPRFVERSMRRVRLLEGVGEGAEALGRLRAGLTLRSQAARDFLVRFPERVLSLAGALPERHWHLITLLARVPGADELAEGNLALAHAMASSWVFRPRPESQPFRSARRVVRRRRPQIAEWLGFPARPTVVRVLAKVRPSAVTVRGLLYLRRTLCAEPIPKALLHLPSLDRCVLRIATDPQLVSHVTHTFLDDVGSDPTEAGLERLAYMLDDTVRMAGELGQRFGPMRSVTELRRLHDELAETLNRSESEELASMVIPPPPVAGTDAIVPLVSAAEILAEGREMHHCVASYIRRVAAGQVYVYRVLAPERATLSLRSDRDNWELEQIHGPANAPVEHETLLRVQAWLASMRQVTSDPWRIRGMWQRVQMEPMWERP
;
A
#
# COMPACT_ATOMS: atom_id res chain seq x y z
N MET A 1 -37.89 2.43 5.85
CA MET A 1 -36.82 3.02 6.67
C MET A 1 -35.86 1.93 7.12
N THR A 2 -34.78 1.68 6.37
CA THR A 2 -33.71 0.79 6.81
C THR A 2 -32.87 1.51 7.86
N ARG A 3 -32.82 0.96 9.08
CA ARG A 3 -31.92 1.46 10.13
C ARG A 3 -30.47 1.39 9.59
N PRO A 4 -29.61 2.40 9.84
CA PRO A 4 -28.22 2.36 9.42
C PRO A 4 -27.47 1.22 10.14
N PHE A 5 -26.49 0.62 9.44
CA PHE A 5 -25.65 -0.43 10.00
C PHE A 5 -24.83 0.15 11.16
N ARG A 6 -24.92 -0.46 12.36
CA ARG A 6 -24.08 -0.10 13.51
C ARG A 6 -22.73 -0.79 13.36
N ARG A 7 -21.62 -0.04 13.44
CA ARG A 7 -20.26 -0.59 13.37
C ARG A 7 -20.03 -1.66 14.44
N GLY A 8 -19.47 -2.80 14.05
CA GLY A 8 -19.20 -3.89 15.00
C GLY A 8 -18.94 -5.22 14.33
N TRP A 9 -18.34 -6.15 15.06
CA TRP A 9 -18.04 -7.49 14.55
C TRP A 9 -18.75 -8.55 15.41
N VAL A 10 -19.33 -9.54 14.76
CA VAL A 10 -20.05 -10.64 15.42
C VAL A 10 -19.67 -11.94 14.75
N LEU A 11 -19.32 -12.96 15.55
CA LEU A 11 -19.18 -14.33 15.06
C LEU A 11 -20.51 -15.06 15.27
N LYS A 12 -21.09 -15.60 14.20
CA LYS A 12 -22.33 -16.38 14.24
C LYS A 12 -22.27 -17.51 13.22
N ASP A 13 -22.63 -18.72 13.61
CA ASP A 13 -22.71 -19.90 12.74
C ASP A 13 -21.44 -20.06 11.84
N ASP A 14 -20.27 -19.97 12.46
CA ASP A 14 -18.94 -20.05 11.83
C ASP A 14 -18.62 -18.92 10.82
N LYS A 15 -19.42 -17.86 10.83
CA LYS A 15 -19.25 -16.69 9.97
C LYS A 15 -18.92 -15.47 10.80
N LEU A 16 -17.86 -14.78 10.44
CA LEU A 16 -17.56 -13.45 10.97
C LEU A 16 -18.33 -12.41 10.15
N LEU A 17 -19.27 -11.73 10.80
CA LEU A 17 -20.00 -10.59 10.26
C LEU A 17 -19.29 -9.32 10.70
N MET A 18 -18.90 -8.50 9.72
CA MET A 18 -18.25 -7.22 9.92
C MET A 18 -19.20 -6.14 9.42
N PHE A 19 -19.82 -5.43 10.36
CA PHE A 19 -20.70 -4.30 10.10
C PHE A 19 -19.88 -3.02 10.00
N GLU A 20 -20.02 -2.33 8.88
CA GLU A 20 -19.47 -1.01 8.57
C GLU A 20 -20.62 -0.07 8.19
N ASP A 21 -20.38 1.24 8.12
CA ASP A 21 -21.46 2.23 8.01
C ASP A 21 -22.38 2.01 6.80
N SER A 22 -21.81 1.60 5.67
CA SER A 22 -22.51 1.45 4.39
C SER A 22 -22.52 0.02 3.85
N ARG A 23 -21.94 -0.94 4.58
CA ARG A 23 -21.83 -2.34 4.11
C ARG A 23 -21.65 -3.35 5.24
N VAL A 24 -22.05 -4.58 4.96
CA VAL A 24 -21.78 -5.76 5.78
C VAL A 24 -20.93 -6.75 4.98
N THR A 25 -19.78 -7.10 5.53
CA THR A 25 -18.93 -8.19 5.00
C THR A 25 -19.12 -9.44 5.84
N VAL A 26 -19.34 -10.58 5.22
CA VAL A 26 -19.49 -11.88 5.89
C VAL A 26 -18.38 -12.80 5.42
N LEU A 27 -17.60 -13.34 6.34
CA LEU A 27 -16.50 -14.26 6.07
C LEU A 27 -16.79 -15.61 6.72
N ARG A 28 -16.79 -16.69 5.94
CA ARG A 28 -16.81 -18.07 6.44
C ARG A 28 -15.38 -18.56 6.58
N ALA A 29 -15.08 -19.20 7.71
CA ALA A 29 -13.76 -19.77 7.99
C ALA A 29 -13.49 -21.07 7.20
N TRP A 30 -12.35 -21.71 7.50
CA TRP A 30 -11.96 -23.03 7.00
C TRP A 30 -13.02 -24.11 7.32
N PRO A 31 -13.15 -25.21 6.53
CA PRO A 31 -12.39 -25.62 5.34
C PRO A 31 -12.89 -25.08 4.01
N ASP A 32 -14.03 -24.37 3.98
CA ASP A 32 -14.59 -23.78 2.77
C ASP A 32 -14.68 -22.25 2.91
N PRO A 33 -13.54 -21.55 2.82
CA PRO A 33 -13.50 -20.10 2.97
C PRO A 33 -14.33 -19.43 1.88
N ARG A 34 -15.33 -18.67 2.30
CA ARG A 34 -16.23 -17.90 1.43
C ARG A 34 -16.44 -16.51 1.99
N ALA A 35 -16.63 -15.55 1.12
CA ALA A 35 -16.90 -14.19 1.52
C ALA A 35 -18.07 -13.62 0.73
N TRP A 36 -18.92 -12.87 1.41
CA TRP A 36 -20.03 -12.15 0.84
C TRP A 36 -20.03 -10.71 1.31
N LEU A 37 -20.55 -9.84 0.46
CA LEU A 37 -20.72 -8.44 0.76
C LEU A 37 -22.16 -8.03 0.45
N ARG A 38 -22.74 -7.21 1.33
CA ARG A 38 -23.97 -6.46 1.06
C ARG A 38 -23.72 -5.00 1.37
N ALA A 39 -23.83 -4.14 0.36
CA ALA A 39 -23.87 -2.69 0.54
C ALA A 39 -25.31 -2.23 0.72
N ASP A 40 -25.50 -1.01 1.22
CA ASP A 40 -26.85 -0.43 1.35
C ASP A 40 -27.57 -0.39 -0.01
N GLY A 41 -28.85 -0.77 -0.02
CA GLY A 41 -29.66 -0.90 -1.22
C GLY A 41 -29.23 -1.98 -2.23
N GLN A 42 -28.14 -2.72 -1.99
CA GLN A 42 -27.61 -3.73 -2.91
C GLN A 42 -27.91 -5.16 -2.43
N PRO A 43 -28.07 -6.14 -3.34
CA PRO A 43 -28.21 -7.54 -2.98
C PRO A 43 -26.89 -8.12 -2.44
N TRP A 44 -26.98 -9.28 -1.77
CA TRP A 44 -25.81 -10.06 -1.39
C TRP A 44 -25.06 -10.51 -2.64
N ARG A 45 -23.74 -10.30 -2.66
CA ARG A 45 -22.86 -10.82 -3.70
C ARG A 45 -21.65 -11.50 -3.11
N GLY A 46 -21.17 -12.56 -3.78
CA GLY A 46 -19.87 -13.14 -3.47
C GLY A 46 -18.78 -12.09 -3.65
N CYS A 47 -17.83 -12.05 -2.73
CA CYS A 47 -16.70 -11.12 -2.80
C CYS A 47 -15.39 -11.83 -2.50
N ARG A 48 -14.28 -11.13 -2.77
CA ARG A 48 -12.95 -11.53 -2.32
C ARG A 48 -12.33 -10.28 -1.69
N PRO A 49 -12.26 -10.20 -0.35
CA PRO A 49 -11.66 -9.06 0.32
C PRO A 49 -10.27 -8.77 -0.27
N GLY A 50 -10.13 -7.57 -0.85
CA GLY A 50 -8.87 -7.10 -1.45
C GLY A 50 -7.93 -6.51 -0.41
N GLU A 51 -8.50 -5.91 0.63
CA GLU A 51 -7.78 -5.41 1.81
C GLU A 51 -7.01 -6.56 2.51
N PRO A 52 -5.94 -6.26 3.27
CA PRO A 52 -5.19 -7.23 4.07
C PRO A 52 -6.04 -7.76 5.24
N ILE A 53 -7.06 -8.56 4.93
CA ILE A 53 -8.17 -8.87 5.83
C ILE A 53 -7.70 -9.60 7.10
N LEU A 54 -6.71 -10.49 6.97
CA LEU A 54 -6.10 -11.15 8.13
C LEU A 54 -5.38 -10.16 9.05
N TRP A 55 -4.71 -9.14 8.52
CA TRP A 55 -4.07 -8.12 9.36
C TRP A 55 -5.13 -7.29 10.08
N ARG A 56 -6.21 -6.93 9.38
CA ARG A 56 -7.33 -6.21 9.99
C ARG A 56 -7.97 -7.02 11.14
N ILE A 57 -8.15 -8.33 10.95
CA ILE A 57 -8.70 -9.23 11.98
C ILE A 57 -7.68 -9.47 13.09
N GLY A 58 -6.43 -9.76 12.76
CA GLY A 58 -5.34 -9.96 13.72
C GLY A 58 -5.03 -8.73 14.57
N ALA A 59 -5.15 -7.52 14.01
CA ALA A 59 -5.01 -6.29 14.79
C ALA A 59 -6.05 -6.22 15.93
N ALA A 60 -7.25 -6.78 15.73
CA ALA A 60 -8.28 -6.84 16.76
C ALA A 60 -8.00 -7.89 17.85
N THR A 61 -7.09 -8.84 17.62
CA THR A 61 -6.73 -9.86 18.63
C THR A 61 -5.61 -9.41 19.57
N HIS A 62 -4.93 -8.30 19.28
CA HIS A 62 -3.83 -7.80 20.12
C HIS A 62 -4.33 -7.49 21.55
N PRO A 63 -3.59 -7.85 22.61
CA PRO A 63 -4.01 -7.61 24.00
C PRO A 63 -4.33 -6.14 24.35
N ARG A 64 -3.70 -5.18 23.66
CA ARG A 64 -3.90 -3.74 23.85
C ARG A 64 -4.87 -3.14 22.83
N PHE A 65 -5.54 -3.94 22.01
CA PHE A 65 -6.45 -3.47 20.96
C PHE A 65 -7.54 -2.55 21.54
N VAL A 66 -8.22 -2.99 22.61
CA VAL A 66 -9.29 -2.22 23.25
C VAL A 66 -8.74 -0.90 23.79
N GLU A 67 -7.63 -0.94 24.54
CA GLU A 67 -7.00 0.25 25.12
C GLU A 67 -6.53 1.25 24.06
N ARG A 68 -5.81 0.78 23.03
CA ARG A 68 -5.34 1.62 21.90
C ARG A 68 -6.51 2.24 21.14
N SER A 69 -7.57 1.47 20.91
CA SER A 69 -8.77 1.96 20.22
C SER A 69 -9.51 3.00 21.06
N MET A 70 -9.64 2.79 22.37
CA MET A 70 -10.22 3.78 23.29
C MET A 70 -9.40 5.06 23.33
N ARG A 71 -8.06 4.97 23.40
CA ARG A 71 -7.17 6.14 23.34
C ARG A 71 -7.34 6.91 22.04
N ARG A 72 -7.41 6.21 20.90
CA ARG A 72 -7.64 6.82 19.58
C ARG A 72 -8.96 7.57 19.51
N VAL A 73 -10.05 6.97 19.98
CA VAL A 73 -11.37 7.63 19.98
C VAL A 73 -11.34 8.89 20.84
N ARG A 74 -10.74 8.83 22.04
CA ARG A 74 -10.58 10.02 22.90
C ARG A 74 -9.78 11.15 22.24
N LEU A 75 -8.73 10.80 21.51
CA LEU A 75 -7.88 11.78 20.81
C LEU A 75 -8.58 12.41 19.60
N LEU A 76 -9.37 11.63 18.86
CA LEU A 76 -9.95 12.05 17.59
C LEU A 76 -11.33 12.71 17.72
N GLU A 77 -12.14 12.28 18.68
CA GLU A 77 -13.54 12.70 18.78
C GLU A 77 -13.78 13.75 19.87
N GLY A 78 -12.72 14.26 20.52
CA GLY A 78 -12.80 15.37 21.49
C GLY A 78 -13.84 15.12 22.57
N VAL A 79 -13.48 14.34 23.60
CA VAL A 79 -14.42 13.74 24.56
C VAL A 79 -15.40 14.75 25.19
N GLY A 80 -16.62 14.81 24.64
CA GLY A 80 -17.83 15.28 25.32
C GLY A 80 -18.80 14.13 25.66
N GLU A 81 -18.41 12.88 25.41
CA GLU A 81 -19.29 11.72 25.63
C GLU A 81 -19.25 11.23 27.08
N GLY A 82 -20.43 11.19 27.73
CA GLY A 82 -20.57 10.74 29.12
C GLY A 82 -20.09 9.31 29.38
N ALA A 83 -19.78 8.99 30.63
CA ALA A 83 -19.17 7.70 31.05
C ALA A 83 -19.87 6.45 30.50
N GLU A 84 -21.19 6.51 30.32
CA GLU A 84 -22.00 5.42 29.78
C GLU A 84 -21.69 5.11 28.30
N ALA A 85 -21.46 6.13 27.47
CA ALA A 85 -21.11 5.96 26.06
C ALA A 85 -19.73 5.31 25.91
N LEU A 86 -18.75 5.77 26.70
CA LEU A 86 -17.43 5.14 26.77
C LEU A 86 -17.50 3.68 27.24
N GLY A 87 -18.39 3.37 28.18
CA GLY A 87 -18.66 2.00 28.63
C GLY A 87 -19.18 1.10 27.50
N ARG A 88 -20.18 1.57 26.74
CA ARG A 88 -20.72 0.84 25.58
C ARG A 88 -19.68 0.62 24.48
N LEU A 89 -18.88 1.65 24.17
CA LEU A 89 -17.80 1.54 23.19
C LEU A 89 -16.77 0.49 23.60
N ARG A 90 -16.33 0.51 24.86
CA ARG A 90 -15.38 -0.48 25.40
C ARG A 90 -15.94 -1.90 25.28
N ALA A 91 -17.19 -2.11 25.65
CA ALA A 91 -17.84 -3.41 25.52
C ALA A 91 -17.90 -3.89 24.06
N GLY A 92 -18.24 -3.00 23.12
CA GLY A 92 -18.24 -3.30 21.68
C GLY A 92 -16.86 -3.68 21.13
N LEU A 93 -15.80 -2.98 21.56
CA LEU A 93 -14.42 -3.30 21.19
C LEU A 93 -13.97 -4.66 21.76
N THR A 94 -14.36 -4.99 22.99
CA THR A 94 -14.09 -6.31 23.60
C THR A 94 -14.77 -7.43 22.82
N LEU A 95 -16.06 -7.28 22.47
CA LEU A 95 -16.79 -8.25 21.66
C LEU A 95 -16.13 -8.44 20.28
N ARG A 96 -15.69 -7.35 19.65
CA ARG A 96 -14.95 -7.40 18.40
C ARG A 96 -13.64 -8.17 18.52
N SER A 97 -12.89 -7.95 19.60
CA SER A 97 -11.63 -8.66 19.87
C SER A 97 -11.86 -10.16 20.05
N GLN A 98 -12.92 -10.51 20.78
CA GLN A 98 -13.30 -11.91 21.00
C GLN A 98 -13.72 -12.59 19.69
N ALA A 99 -14.62 -11.97 18.92
CA ALA A 99 -15.07 -12.49 17.63
C ALA A 99 -13.89 -12.69 16.65
N ALA A 100 -12.90 -11.81 16.67
CA ALA A 100 -11.69 -11.94 15.86
C ALA A 100 -10.85 -13.17 16.26
N ARG A 101 -10.61 -13.38 17.56
CA ARG A 101 -9.86 -14.55 18.07
C ARG A 101 -10.57 -15.85 17.72
N ASP A 102 -11.86 -15.92 18.02
CA ASP A 102 -12.69 -17.11 17.78
C ASP A 102 -12.83 -17.42 16.28
N PHE A 103 -12.73 -16.41 15.42
CA PHE A 103 -12.70 -16.61 13.98
C PHE A 103 -11.36 -17.16 13.50
N LEU A 104 -10.23 -16.60 13.95
CA LEU A 104 -8.91 -17.00 13.47
C LEU A 104 -8.52 -18.42 13.92
N VAL A 105 -8.89 -18.85 15.13
CA VAL A 105 -8.61 -20.22 15.65
C VAL A 105 -9.22 -21.32 14.76
N ARG A 106 -10.19 -20.98 13.91
CA ARG A 106 -10.83 -21.92 12.98
C ARG A 106 -9.98 -22.25 11.75
N PHE A 107 -8.88 -21.53 11.52
CA PHE A 107 -7.99 -21.78 10.39
C PHE A 107 -6.78 -22.62 10.83
N PRO A 108 -6.26 -23.51 9.96
CA PRO A 108 -4.97 -24.15 10.20
C PRO A 108 -3.86 -23.09 10.36
N GLU A 109 -3.00 -23.27 11.37
CA GLU A 109 -1.90 -22.34 11.66
C GLU A 109 -1.02 -22.08 10.44
N ARG A 110 -0.70 -23.14 9.68
CA ARG A 110 0.06 -23.06 8.42
C ARG A 110 -0.59 -22.14 7.38
N VAL A 111 -1.91 -22.16 7.26
CA VAL A 111 -2.66 -21.30 6.32
C VAL A 111 -2.60 -19.84 6.77
N LEU A 112 -2.76 -19.58 8.06
CA LEU A 112 -2.64 -18.24 8.63
C LEU A 112 -1.23 -17.68 8.49
N SER A 113 -0.20 -18.50 8.72
CA SER A 113 1.20 -18.12 8.59
C SER A 113 1.53 -17.71 7.15
N LEU A 114 1.22 -18.55 6.16
CA LEU A 114 1.48 -18.25 4.75
C LEU A 114 0.72 -17.01 4.26
N ALA A 115 -0.58 -16.92 4.57
CA ALA A 115 -1.42 -15.82 4.10
C ALA A 115 -1.20 -14.51 4.87
N GLY A 116 -0.84 -14.60 6.16
CA GLY A 116 -0.55 -13.45 7.00
C GLY A 116 0.83 -12.83 6.75
N ALA A 117 1.77 -13.58 6.17
CA ALA A 117 3.07 -13.07 5.75
C ALA A 117 3.02 -12.20 4.48
N LEU A 118 1.92 -12.29 3.72
CA LEU A 118 1.71 -11.48 2.52
C LEU A 118 1.23 -10.07 2.87
N PRO A 119 1.51 -9.06 2.03
CA PRO A 119 0.99 -7.72 2.20
C PRO A 119 -0.44 -7.51 1.71
N GLU A 120 -0.90 -8.36 0.79
CA GLU A 120 -2.22 -8.23 0.18
C GLU A 120 -2.76 -9.59 -0.27
N ARG A 121 -4.04 -9.60 -0.67
CA ARG A 121 -4.71 -10.77 -1.26
C ARG A 121 -4.74 -12.01 -0.36
N HIS A 122 -4.73 -11.83 0.96
CA HIS A 122 -4.72 -12.96 1.92
C HIS A 122 -5.87 -13.93 1.63
N TRP A 123 -7.07 -13.40 1.39
CA TRP A 123 -8.24 -14.23 1.09
C TRP A 123 -8.09 -15.05 -0.18
N HIS A 124 -7.37 -14.54 -1.19
CA HIS A 124 -7.13 -15.25 -2.43
C HIS A 124 -6.23 -16.46 -2.17
N LEU A 125 -5.13 -16.28 -1.44
CA LEU A 125 -4.26 -17.40 -1.09
C LEU A 125 -4.99 -18.43 -0.22
N ILE A 126 -5.72 -17.99 0.81
CA ILE A 126 -6.53 -18.88 1.66
C ILE A 126 -7.50 -19.72 0.81
N THR A 127 -8.21 -19.09 -0.13
CA THR A 127 -9.13 -19.80 -1.01
C THR A 127 -8.44 -20.74 -2.00
N LEU A 128 -7.22 -20.41 -2.44
CA LEU A 128 -6.40 -21.31 -3.26
C LEU A 128 -6.02 -22.55 -2.45
N LEU A 129 -5.46 -22.35 -1.25
CA LEU A 129 -5.03 -23.43 -0.35
C LEU A 129 -6.18 -24.36 0.03
N ALA A 130 -7.38 -23.83 0.27
CA ALA A 130 -8.55 -24.63 0.60
C ALA A 130 -9.11 -25.43 -0.60
N ARG A 131 -8.99 -24.90 -1.82
CA ARG A 131 -9.68 -25.46 -2.99
C ARG A 131 -8.79 -26.21 -3.96
N VAL A 132 -7.47 -26.07 -3.86
CA VAL A 132 -6.51 -26.62 -4.81
C VAL A 132 -5.53 -27.54 -4.07
N PRO A 133 -5.75 -28.88 -4.09
CA PRO A 133 -4.81 -29.83 -3.52
C PRO A 133 -3.41 -29.67 -4.13
N GLY A 134 -2.37 -29.58 -3.28
CA GLY A 134 -0.98 -29.35 -3.66
C GLY A 134 -0.58 -27.87 -3.77
N ALA A 135 -1.52 -26.92 -3.58
CA ALA A 135 -1.18 -25.50 -3.55
C ALA A 135 -0.38 -25.10 -2.31
N ASP A 136 -0.47 -25.88 -1.24
CA ASP A 136 0.28 -25.72 0.00
C ASP A 136 1.78 -26.00 -0.21
N GLU A 137 2.12 -27.10 -0.88
CA GLU A 137 3.51 -27.39 -1.28
C GLU A 137 4.07 -26.28 -2.18
N LEU A 138 3.26 -25.78 -3.12
CA LEU A 138 3.66 -24.65 -3.97
C LEU A 138 3.91 -23.39 -3.14
N ALA A 139 3.05 -23.07 -2.17
CA ALA A 139 3.15 -21.88 -1.35
C ALA A 139 4.38 -21.91 -0.42
N GLU A 140 4.72 -23.07 0.13
CA GLU A 140 5.94 -23.24 0.93
C GLU A 140 7.21 -23.15 0.09
N GLY A 141 7.21 -23.79 -1.09
CA GLY A 141 8.38 -23.81 -1.95
C GLY A 141 8.59 -22.51 -2.74
N ASN A 142 7.53 -21.77 -3.03
CA ASN A 142 7.58 -20.51 -3.78
C ASN A 142 6.28 -19.70 -3.59
N LEU A 143 6.25 -18.91 -2.51
CA LEU A 143 5.08 -18.11 -2.14
C LEU A 143 4.68 -17.08 -3.21
N ALA A 144 5.65 -16.53 -3.95
CA ALA A 144 5.38 -15.62 -5.07
C ALA A 144 4.59 -16.30 -6.19
N LEU A 145 4.95 -17.53 -6.56
CA LEU A 145 4.22 -18.33 -7.55
C LEU A 145 2.82 -18.69 -7.07
N ALA A 146 2.68 -19.10 -5.81
CA ALA A 146 1.38 -19.42 -5.22
C ALA A 146 0.47 -18.19 -5.17
N HIS A 147 1.00 -17.02 -4.78
CA HIS A 147 0.28 -15.76 -4.78
C HIS A 147 -0.17 -15.36 -6.19
N ALA A 148 0.72 -15.48 -7.19
CA ALA A 148 0.36 -15.21 -8.58
C ALA A 148 -0.71 -16.18 -9.10
N MET A 149 -0.66 -17.46 -8.72
CA MET A 149 -1.72 -18.44 -9.04
C MET A 149 -3.05 -18.10 -8.37
N ALA A 150 -3.03 -17.76 -7.07
CA ALA A 150 -4.19 -17.30 -6.33
C ALA A 150 -4.82 -16.06 -7.00
N SER A 151 -4.00 -15.24 -7.65
CA SER A 151 -4.37 -14.02 -8.36
C SER A 151 -4.34 -14.14 -9.89
N SER A 152 -4.48 -15.35 -10.42
CA SER A 152 -4.22 -15.66 -11.84
C SER A 152 -4.98 -14.80 -12.87
N TRP A 153 -6.15 -14.25 -12.54
CA TRP A 153 -6.88 -13.35 -13.44
C TRP A 153 -6.13 -12.04 -13.74
N VAL A 154 -5.21 -11.60 -12.87
CA VAL A 154 -4.37 -10.41 -13.11
C VAL A 154 -3.15 -10.75 -13.95
N PHE A 155 -2.60 -11.95 -13.75
CA PHE A 155 -1.40 -12.39 -14.44
C PHE A 155 -1.68 -12.90 -15.85
N ARG A 156 -2.93 -13.17 -16.21
CA ARG A 156 -3.26 -13.74 -17.51
C ARG A 156 -3.93 -12.71 -18.42
N PRO A 157 -3.47 -12.57 -19.69
CA PRO A 157 -4.11 -11.67 -20.66
C PRO A 157 -5.58 -12.01 -20.90
N ARG A 158 -5.92 -13.30 -20.82
CA ARG A 158 -7.29 -13.82 -20.87
C ARG A 158 -7.59 -14.55 -19.56
N PRO A 159 -8.34 -13.92 -18.63
CA PRO A 159 -8.78 -14.57 -17.41
C PRO A 159 -9.58 -15.85 -17.71
N GLU A 160 -9.33 -16.91 -16.94
CA GLU A 160 -10.12 -18.13 -17.03
C GLU A 160 -11.50 -17.92 -16.41
N SER A 161 -12.54 -18.44 -17.06
CA SER A 161 -13.90 -18.45 -16.50
C SER A 161 -13.98 -19.27 -15.21
N GLN A 162 -13.16 -20.31 -15.08
CA GLN A 162 -13.09 -21.19 -13.89
C GLN A 162 -11.65 -21.26 -13.33
N PRO A 163 -11.16 -20.21 -12.65
CA PRO A 163 -9.74 -20.07 -12.29
C PRO A 163 -9.23 -21.19 -11.39
N PHE A 164 -10.01 -21.66 -10.41
CA PHE A 164 -9.58 -22.75 -9.52
C PHE A 164 -9.56 -24.12 -10.22
N ARG A 165 -10.44 -24.35 -11.22
CA ARG A 165 -10.39 -25.58 -12.02
C ARG A 165 -9.10 -25.64 -12.83
N SER A 166 -8.74 -24.53 -13.46
CA SER A 166 -7.47 -24.39 -14.18
C SER A 166 -6.26 -24.51 -13.25
N ALA A 167 -6.31 -23.87 -12.06
CA ALA A 167 -5.25 -23.99 -11.05
C ALA A 167 -5.03 -25.44 -10.59
N ARG A 168 -6.08 -26.24 -10.34
CA ARG A 168 -5.95 -27.68 -9.98
C ARG A 168 -5.21 -28.50 -11.02
N ARG A 169 -5.36 -28.17 -12.31
CA ARG A 169 -4.65 -28.84 -13.40
C ARG A 169 -3.19 -28.38 -13.50
N VAL A 170 -2.94 -27.10 -13.24
CA VAL A 170 -1.62 -26.48 -13.44
C VAL A 170 -0.70 -26.69 -12.24
N VAL A 171 -1.22 -26.72 -11.01
CA VAL A 171 -0.42 -26.85 -9.77
C VAL A 171 0.45 -28.12 -9.75
N ARG A 172 0.03 -29.17 -10.47
CA ARG A 172 0.74 -30.46 -10.58
C ARG A 172 1.88 -30.45 -11.61
N ARG A 173 2.04 -29.36 -12.36
CA ARG A 173 3.07 -29.22 -13.40
C ARG A 173 4.41 -28.84 -12.78
N ARG A 174 5.49 -28.95 -13.56
CA ARG A 174 6.82 -28.47 -13.12
C ARG A 174 6.76 -26.95 -12.91
N ARG A 175 7.47 -26.43 -11.90
CA ARG A 175 7.44 -24.99 -11.53
C ARG A 175 7.66 -24.03 -12.72
N PRO A 176 8.57 -24.29 -13.68
CA PRO A 176 8.71 -23.42 -14.87
C PRO A 176 7.45 -23.36 -15.75
N GLN A 177 6.70 -24.46 -15.86
CA GLN A 177 5.43 -24.50 -16.60
C GLN A 177 4.29 -23.80 -15.85
N ILE A 178 4.36 -23.77 -14.51
CA ILE A 178 3.45 -22.95 -13.70
C ILE A 178 3.75 -21.47 -13.93
N ALA A 179 5.03 -21.08 -13.92
CA ALA A 179 5.47 -19.72 -14.21
C ALA A 179 5.03 -19.26 -15.61
N GLU A 180 5.19 -20.11 -16.62
CA GLU A 180 4.68 -19.90 -17.98
C GLU A 180 3.19 -19.65 -18.04
N TRP A 181 2.39 -20.47 -17.35
CA TRP A 181 0.95 -20.30 -17.29
C TRP A 181 0.52 -18.94 -16.67
N LEU A 182 1.38 -18.37 -15.82
CA LEU A 182 1.23 -17.05 -15.20
C LEU A 182 1.86 -15.91 -16.04
N GLY A 183 2.35 -16.21 -17.23
CA GLY A 183 2.94 -15.26 -18.16
C GLY A 183 4.41 -14.90 -17.89
N PHE A 184 5.09 -15.61 -16.99
CA PHE A 184 6.55 -15.50 -16.84
C PHE A 184 7.26 -16.42 -17.84
N PRO A 185 8.54 -16.20 -18.16
CA PRO A 185 9.27 -17.12 -19.02
C PRO A 185 9.42 -18.52 -18.39
N ALA A 186 9.27 -19.57 -19.19
CA ALA A 186 9.32 -20.97 -18.77
C ALA A 186 10.74 -21.47 -18.42
N ARG A 187 11.41 -20.84 -17.44
CA ARG A 187 12.83 -21.13 -17.11
C ARG A 187 13.05 -21.44 -15.62
N PRO A 188 13.96 -22.37 -15.28
CA PRO A 188 14.35 -22.60 -13.88
C PRO A 188 14.96 -21.38 -13.20
N THR A 189 15.66 -20.51 -13.95
CA THR A 189 16.20 -19.24 -13.45
C THR A 189 15.10 -18.31 -12.95
N VAL A 190 14.01 -18.16 -13.71
CA VAL A 190 12.84 -17.35 -13.33
C VAL A 190 12.20 -17.88 -12.05
N VAL A 191 12.01 -19.19 -11.94
CA VAL A 191 11.47 -19.81 -10.71
C VAL A 191 12.36 -19.53 -9.50
N ARG A 192 13.70 -19.60 -9.67
CA ARG A 192 14.65 -19.28 -8.61
C ARG A 192 14.57 -17.80 -8.21
N VAL A 193 14.46 -16.88 -9.16
CA VAL A 193 14.28 -15.44 -8.86
C VAL A 193 12.99 -15.21 -8.08
N LEU A 194 11.88 -15.81 -8.49
CA LEU A 194 10.60 -15.69 -7.80
C LEU A 194 10.65 -16.25 -6.37
N ALA A 195 11.42 -17.31 -6.13
CA ALA A 195 11.61 -17.88 -4.81
C ALA A 195 12.42 -16.97 -3.86
N LYS A 196 13.19 -16.00 -4.38
CA LYS A 196 13.94 -15.03 -3.58
C LYS A 196 13.08 -13.89 -3.05
N VAL A 197 11.87 -13.70 -3.58
CA VAL A 197 10.97 -12.61 -3.16
C VAL A 197 10.51 -12.87 -1.73
N ARG A 198 10.86 -11.94 -0.83
CA ARG A 198 10.44 -12.01 0.58
C ARG A 198 8.91 -11.94 0.67
N PRO A 199 8.27 -12.67 1.60
CA PRO A 199 6.80 -12.66 1.74
C PRO A 199 6.20 -11.25 1.81
N SER A 200 6.83 -10.33 2.55
CA SER A 200 6.39 -8.94 2.66
C SER A 200 6.42 -8.17 1.33
N ALA A 201 7.22 -8.62 0.36
CA ALA A 201 7.36 -8.01 -0.96
C ALA A 201 6.48 -8.65 -2.05
N VAL A 202 5.77 -9.75 -1.73
CA VAL A 202 4.89 -10.46 -2.65
C VAL A 202 3.59 -9.65 -2.86
N THR A 203 3.64 -8.72 -3.80
CA THR A 203 2.49 -7.93 -4.27
C THR A 203 2.20 -8.23 -5.73
N VAL A 204 0.94 -8.09 -6.15
CA VAL A 204 0.51 -8.17 -7.55
C VAL A 204 1.31 -7.19 -8.39
N ARG A 205 1.40 -5.93 -7.96
CA ARG A 205 2.12 -4.88 -8.67
C ARG A 205 3.61 -5.21 -8.82
N GLY A 206 4.28 -5.59 -7.72
CA GLY A 206 5.69 -5.95 -7.72
C GLY A 206 5.98 -7.15 -8.62
N LEU A 207 5.15 -8.20 -8.56
CA LEU A 207 5.31 -9.37 -9.42
C LEU A 207 5.04 -9.08 -10.91
N LEU A 208 4.15 -8.14 -11.24
CA LEU A 208 3.94 -7.70 -12.62
C LEU A 208 5.13 -6.89 -13.17
N TYR A 209 5.76 -6.06 -12.35
CA TYR A 209 7.01 -5.38 -12.72
C TYR A 209 8.13 -6.41 -12.92
N LEU A 210 8.32 -7.31 -11.95
CA LEU A 210 9.31 -8.37 -12.05
C LEU A 210 9.08 -9.24 -13.28
N ARG A 211 7.83 -9.58 -13.61
CA ARG A 211 7.50 -10.32 -14.84
C ARG A 211 7.97 -9.59 -16.08
N ARG A 212 7.66 -8.30 -16.21
CA ARG A 212 8.12 -7.47 -17.35
C ARG A 212 9.64 -7.51 -17.48
N THR A 213 10.35 -7.32 -16.36
CA THR A 213 11.82 -7.36 -16.34
C THR A 213 12.37 -8.73 -16.70
N LEU A 214 11.76 -9.82 -16.24
CA LEU A 214 12.18 -11.19 -16.54
C LEU A 214 11.86 -11.61 -17.99
N CYS A 215 10.85 -11.00 -18.61
CA CYS A 215 10.54 -11.18 -20.03
C CYS A 215 11.49 -10.40 -20.95
N ALA A 216 12.18 -9.38 -20.45
CA ALA A 216 13.19 -8.67 -21.20
C ALA A 216 14.49 -9.48 -21.31
N GLU A 217 15.17 -9.36 -22.44
CA GLU A 217 16.47 -9.99 -22.67
C GLU A 217 17.56 -8.94 -22.88
N PRO A 218 18.74 -9.07 -22.24
CA PRO A 218 19.06 -10.08 -21.21
C PRO A 218 18.40 -9.76 -19.86
N ILE A 219 18.11 -10.80 -19.06
CA ILE A 219 17.67 -10.61 -17.66
C ILE A 219 18.73 -9.83 -16.89
N PRO A 220 18.38 -8.76 -16.14
CA PRO A 220 19.34 -8.00 -15.35
C PRO A 220 20.14 -8.89 -14.40
N LYS A 221 21.47 -8.85 -14.51
CA LYS A 221 22.39 -9.66 -13.67
C LYS A 221 22.14 -9.45 -12.18
N ALA A 222 21.75 -8.24 -11.77
CA ALA A 222 21.36 -7.92 -10.40
C ALA A 222 20.34 -8.92 -9.82
N LEU A 223 19.26 -9.23 -10.54
CA LEU A 223 18.22 -10.16 -10.09
C LEU A 223 18.73 -11.61 -9.91
N LEU A 224 19.77 -11.99 -10.66
CA LEU A 224 20.34 -13.33 -10.61
C LEU A 224 21.24 -13.54 -9.39
N HIS A 225 21.98 -12.51 -8.97
CA HIS A 225 22.97 -12.62 -7.90
C HIS A 225 22.42 -12.35 -6.50
N LEU A 226 21.38 -11.51 -6.37
CA LEU A 226 20.86 -11.13 -5.05
C LEU A 226 20.33 -12.34 -4.28
N PRO A 227 20.63 -12.46 -2.96
CA PRO A 227 20.16 -13.59 -2.16
C PRO A 227 18.66 -13.51 -1.84
N SER A 228 18.12 -12.30 -1.70
CA SER A 228 16.72 -12.03 -1.37
C SER A 228 16.22 -10.76 -2.05
N LEU A 229 14.92 -10.66 -2.29
CA LEU A 229 14.27 -9.51 -2.93
C LEU A 229 13.16 -8.97 -2.03
N ASP A 230 13.39 -7.85 -1.35
CA ASP A 230 12.34 -7.05 -0.70
C ASP A 230 11.65 -6.08 -1.67
N ARG A 231 10.75 -5.24 -1.14
CA ARG A 231 10.00 -4.23 -1.90
C ARG A 231 10.91 -3.17 -2.55
N CYS A 232 11.93 -2.69 -1.84
CA CYS A 232 12.84 -1.67 -2.35
C CYS A 232 13.73 -2.25 -3.45
N VAL A 233 14.36 -3.38 -3.19
CA VAL A 233 15.19 -4.08 -4.18
C VAL A 233 14.37 -4.40 -5.44
N LEU A 234 13.13 -4.88 -5.29
CA LEU A 234 12.23 -5.06 -6.44
C LEU A 234 11.92 -3.75 -7.16
N ARG A 235 11.60 -2.67 -6.43
CA ARG A 235 11.30 -1.36 -7.02
C ARG A 235 12.46 -0.84 -7.87
N ILE A 236 13.70 -0.95 -7.37
CA ILE A 236 14.90 -0.48 -8.05
C ILE A 236 15.27 -1.41 -9.21
N ALA A 237 15.37 -2.73 -8.95
CA ALA A 237 15.86 -3.69 -9.94
C ALA A 237 14.89 -3.93 -11.12
N THR A 238 13.61 -3.53 -10.97
CA THR A 238 12.61 -3.62 -12.05
C THR A 238 12.35 -2.29 -12.76
N ASP A 239 13.01 -1.21 -12.34
CA ASP A 239 12.95 0.09 -13.00
C ASP A 239 14.18 0.33 -13.88
N PRO A 240 14.04 0.36 -15.22
CA PRO A 240 15.15 0.62 -16.13
C PRO A 240 15.87 1.94 -15.88
N GLN A 241 15.17 2.96 -15.36
CA GLN A 241 15.75 4.27 -15.09
C GLN A 241 16.58 4.30 -13.81
N LEU A 242 16.32 3.40 -12.85
CA LEU A 242 17.03 3.38 -11.57
C LEU A 242 18.13 2.32 -11.54
N VAL A 243 17.88 1.15 -12.13
CA VAL A 243 18.80 0.00 -12.08
C VAL A 243 20.17 0.30 -12.71
N SER A 244 20.25 1.24 -13.66
CA SER A 244 21.50 1.69 -14.29
C SER A 244 22.40 2.50 -13.37
N HIS A 245 21.87 3.06 -12.28
CA HIS A 245 22.58 3.94 -11.35
C HIS A 245 23.07 3.22 -10.09
N VAL A 246 22.89 1.90 -10.01
CA VAL A 246 23.26 1.11 -8.82
C VAL A 246 24.03 -0.15 -9.22
N THR A 247 24.93 -0.58 -8.35
CA THR A 247 25.61 -1.87 -8.50
C THR A 247 24.86 -2.98 -7.77
N HIS A 248 25.30 -4.22 -7.97
CA HIS A 248 24.82 -5.36 -7.19
C HIS A 248 25.17 -5.23 -5.70
N THR A 249 26.31 -4.61 -5.35
CA THR A 249 26.71 -4.39 -3.95
C THR A 249 25.78 -3.39 -3.27
N PHE A 250 25.33 -2.37 -3.99
CA PHE A 250 24.33 -1.43 -3.47
C PHE A 250 23.02 -2.15 -3.13
N LEU A 251 22.55 -3.03 -4.02
CA LEU A 251 21.31 -3.77 -3.79
C LEU A 251 21.42 -4.77 -2.63
N ASP A 252 22.61 -5.28 -2.35
CA ASP A 252 22.89 -6.14 -1.19
C ASP A 252 22.94 -5.34 0.12
N ASP A 253 23.54 -4.15 0.08
CA ASP A 253 23.56 -3.18 1.18
C ASP A 253 22.14 -2.73 1.56
N VAL A 254 21.31 -2.40 0.57
CA VAL A 254 19.88 -2.10 0.76
C VAL A 254 19.14 -3.26 1.42
N GLY A 255 19.41 -4.51 1.01
CA GLY A 255 18.75 -5.70 1.55
C GLY A 255 19.02 -5.95 3.03
N SER A 256 20.09 -5.35 3.57
CA SER A 256 20.63 -5.57 4.92
C SER A 256 20.09 -4.62 5.99
N ASP A 257 19.43 -3.51 5.63
CA ASP A 257 18.70 -2.64 6.57
C ASP A 257 17.22 -3.06 6.68
N PRO A 258 16.76 -3.61 7.82
CA PRO A 258 15.52 -4.35 7.92
C PRO A 258 14.23 -3.52 8.06
N THR A 259 14.30 -2.19 8.11
CA THR A 259 13.08 -1.39 8.33
C THR A 259 12.32 -1.13 7.01
N GLU A 260 11.09 -1.68 6.86
CA GLU A 260 10.25 -1.47 5.66
C GLU A 260 10.05 0.02 5.31
N ALA A 261 9.95 0.89 6.31
CA ALA A 261 9.85 2.34 6.14
C ALA A 261 11.16 2.97 5.64
N GLY A 262 12.33 2.41 5.99
CA GLY A 262 13.63 2.81 5.42
C GLY A 262 13.75 2.41 3.95
N LEU A 263 13.28 1.21 3.61
CA LEU A 263 13.40 0.64 2.27
C LEU A 263 12.59 1.41 1.21
N GLU A 264 11.33 1.78 1.46
CA GLU A 264 10.57 2.59 0.50
C GLU A 264 11.21 3.98 0.28
N ARG A 265 11.79 4.58 1.33
CA ARG A 265 12.50 5.86 1.24
C ARG A 265 13.74 5.80 0.35
N LEU A 266 14.47 4.68 0.35
CA LEU A 266 15.70 4.56 -0.44
C LEU A 266 15.45 4.59 -1.94
N ALA A 267 14.38 3.94 -2.41
CA ALA A 267 14.02 3.98 -3.82
C ALA A 267 13.59 5.39 -4.25
N TYR A 268 12.86 6.12 -3.40
CA TYR A 268 12.51 7.53 -3.66
C TYR A 268 13.73 8.44 -3.63
N MET A 269 14.64 8.26 -2.67
CA MET A 269 15.89 9.02 -2.60
C MET A 269 16.74 8.80 -3.85
N LEU A 270 16.84 7.55 -4.34
CA LEU A 270 17.55 7.25 -5.58
C LEU A 270 16.92 7.96 -6.79
N ASP A 271 15.60 7.87 -6.93
CA ASP A 271 14.85 8.56 -7.99
C ASP A 271 15.06 10.08 -7.94
N ASP A 272 14.99 10.66 -6.73
CA ASP A 272 15.22 12.08 -6.49
C ASP A 272 16.66 12.50 -6.82
N THR A 273 17.66 11.71 -6.42
CA THR A 273 19.08 11.91 -6.78
C THR A 273 19.30 11.91 -8.29
N VAL A 274 18.73 10.92 -9.01
CA VAL A 274 18.83 10.84 -10.47
C VAL A 274 18.22 12.07 -11.13
N ARG A 275 17.04 12.51 -10.66
CA ARG A 275 16.36 13.70 -11.15
C ARG A 275 17.17 14.97 -10.89
N MET A 276 17.64 15.19 -9.66
CA MET A 276 18.44 16.37 -9.28
C MET A 276 19.73 16.49 -10.09
N ALA A 277 20.43 15.36 -10.29
CA ALA A 277 21.61 15.34 -11.13
C ALA A 277 21.29 15.71 -12.58
N GLY A 278 20.17 15.23 -13.12
CA GLY A 278 19.69 15.60 -14.46
C GLY A 278 19.41 17.11 -14.60
N GLU A 279 18.80 17.73 -13.59
CA GLU A 279 18.52 19.17 -13.54
C GLU A 279 19.81 20.00 -13.48
N LEU A 280 20.80 19.55 -12.71
CA LEU A 280 22.12 20.19 -12.65
C LEU A 280 23.04 19.85 -13.84
N GLY A 281 22.59 19.00 -14.78
CA GLY A 281 23.43 18.48 -15.87
C GLY A 281 24.62 17.63 -15.38
N GLN A 282 24.58 17.17 -14.13
CA GLN A 282 25.64 16.36 -13.53
C GLN A 282 25.49 14.89 -13.88
N ARG A 283 26.62 14.21 -14.09
CA ARG A 283 26.68 12.77 -14.32
C ARG A 283 27.42 12.10 -13.18
N PHE A 284 26.94 10.94 -12.77
CA PHE A 284 27.57 10.13 -11.74
C PHE A 284 27.61 8.66 -12.18
N GLY A 285 28.59 7.92 -11.67
CA GLY A 285 28.71 6.49 -11.90
C GLY A 285 27.73 5.67 -11.06
N PRO A 286 27.58 4.36 -11.31
CA PRO A 286 26.73 3.50 -10.50
C PRO A 286 27.19 3.44 -9.04
N MET A 287 26.28 3.71 -8.11
CA MET A 287 26.55 3.74 -6.68
C MET A 287 26.68 2.34 -6.10
N ARG A 288 27.52 2.20 -5.07
CA ARG A 288 27.91 0.93 -4.45
C ARG A 288 27.34 0.71 -3.06
N SER A 289 26.88 1.76 -2.39
CA SER A 289 26.31 1.72 -1.04
C SER A 289 25.23 2.78 -0.82
N VAL A 290 24.40 2.57 0.20
CA VAL A 290 23.38 3.54 0.65
C VAL A 290 24.04 4.83 1.15
N THR A 291 25.21 4.74 1.76
CA THR A 291 25.98 5.91 2.21
C THR A 291 26.41 6.80 1.05
N GLU A 292 26.82 6.20 -0.09
CA GLU A 292 27.16 6.95 -1.30
C GLU A 292 25.94 7.68 -1.87
N LEU A 293 24.77 7.01 -1.89
CA LEU A 293 23.52 7.63 -2.28
C LEU A 293 23.16 8.83 -1.40
N ARG A 294 23.23 8.68 -0.07
CA ARG A 294 22.93 9.78 0.86
C ARG A 294 23.86 10.96 0.65
N ARG A 295 25.17 10.72 0.55
CA ARG A 295 26.15 11.79 0.33
C ARG A 295 25.89 12.55 -0.96
N LEU A 296 25.68 11.83 -2.07
CA LEU A 296 25.40 12.45 -3.36
C LEU A 296 24.06 13.20 -3.34
N HIS A 297 23.04 12.63 -2.70
CA HIS A 297 21.73 13.26 -2.53
C HIS A 297 21.84 14.59 -1.78
N ASP A 298 22.54 14.62 -0.64
CA ASP A 298 22.77 15.82 0.16
C ASP A 298 23.56 16.89 -0.63
N GLU A 299 24.64 16.49 -1.32
CA GLU A 299 25.46 17.39 -2.15
C GLU A 299 24.65 18.04 -3.30
N LEU A 300 23.84 17.24 -4.00
CA LEU A 300 22.98 17.73 -5.09
C LEU A 300 21.87 18.63 -4.57
N ALA A 301 21.23 18.26 -3.46
CA ALA A 301 20.19 19.04 -2.83
C ALA A 301 20.71 20.40 -2.37
N GLU A 302 21.88 20.45 -1.73
CA GLU A 302 22.52 21.71 -1.33
C GLU A 302 22.88 22.58 -2.54
N THR A 303 23.36 21.95 -3.62
CA THR A 303 23.73 22.68 -4.84
C THR A 303 22.51 23.30 -5.52
N LEU A 304 21.43 22.53 -5.72
CA LEU A 304 20.18 23.04 -6.29
C LEU A 304 19.55 24.13 -5.43
N ASN A 305 19.50 23.92 -4.11
CA ASN A 305 18.93 24.90 -3.19
C ASN A 305 19.70 26.24 -3.22
N ARG A 306 21.01 26.22 -3.50
CA ARG A 306 21.83 27.43 -3.67
C ARG A 306 21.62 28.08 -5.04
N SER A 307 21.60 27.30 -6.12
CA SER A 307 21.53 27.86 -7.48
C SER A 307 20.15 28.41 -7.85
N GLU A 308 19.08 27.79 -7.32
CA GLU A 308 17.71 28.11 -7.73
C GLU A 308 16.95 28.93 -6.67
N SER A 309 17.60 29.36 -5.58
CA SER A 309 16.93 29.96 -4.42
C SER A 309 16.09 31.19 -4.78
N GLU A 310 16.61 32.07 -5.63
CA GLU A 310 15.92 33.30 -6.02
C GLU A 310 14.82 33.04 -7.06
N GLU A 311 15.11 32.23 -8.08
CA GLU A 311 14.14 31.87 -9.12
C GLU A 311 12.95 31.11 -8.52
N LEU A 312 13.20 30.07 -7.71
CA LEU A 312 12.16 29.30 -7.05
C LEU A 312 11.36 30.14 -6.08
N ALA A 313 11.98 31.05 -5.30
CA ALA A 313 11.26 31.91 -4.37
C ALA A 313 10.21 32.78 -5.08
N SER A 314 10.46 33.12 -6.35
CA SER A 314 9.57 33.93 -7.19
C SER A 314 8.51 33.12 -7.95
N MET A 315 8.57 31.78 -7.95
CA MET A 315 7.60 30.95 -8.66
C MET A 315 6.20 31.09 -8.05
N VAL A 316 5.23 31.34 -8.92
CA VAL A 316 3.81 31.29 -8.54
C VAL A 316 3.37 29.84 -8.45
N ILE A 317 2.91 29.44 -7.26
CA ILE A 317 2.38 28.11 -7.02
C ILE A 317 0.85 28.16 -6.84
N PRO A 318 0.12 27.10 -7.26
CA PRO A 318 -1.32 27.03 -7.04
C PRO A 318 -1.66 26.96 -5.54
N PRO A 319 -2.86 27.41 -5.14
CA PRO A 319 -3.29 27.34 -3.75
C PRO A 319 -3.44 25.88 -3.28
N PRO A 320 -3.20 25.60 -1.99
CA PRO A 320 -3.33 24.27 -1.42
C PRO A 320 -4.77 23.76 -1.55
N PRO A 321 -4.98 22.49 -1.93
CA PRO A 321 -6.31 21.95 -2.19
C PRO A 321 -7.04 21.52 -0.91
N VAL A 322 -6.32 21.38 0.21
CA VAL A 322 -6.87 21.00 1.51
C VAL A 322 -6.60 22.15 2.48
N ALA A 323 -7.65 22.62 3.15
CA ALA A 323 -7.51 23.64 4.18
C ALA A 323 -6.68 23.10 5.36
N GLY A 324 -5.78 23.95 5.86
CA GLY A 324 -5.02 23.67 7.07
C GLY A 324 -5.82 23.77 8.36
N THR A 325 -5.11 23.55 9.46
CA THR A 325 -5.53 23.79 10.85
C THR A 325 -4.38 24.50 11.57
N ASP A 326 -4.58 24.93 12.82
CA ASP A 326 -3.51 25.51 13.64
C ASP A 326 -2.32 24.57 13.83
N ALA A 327 -2.54 23.25 13.75
CA ALA A 327 -1.49 22.24 13.89
C ALA A 327 -0.90 21.76 12.55
N ILE A 328 -1.62 21.94 11.44
CA ILE A 328 -1.23 21.47 10.10
C ILE A 328 -1.43 22.63 9.13
N VAL A 329 -0.37 23.38 8.85
CA VAL A 329 -0.44 24.65 8.13
C VAL A 329 0.06 24.43 6.70
N PRO A 330 -0.71 24.78 5.66
CA PRO A 330 -0.23 24.70 4.28
C PRO A 330 0.88 25.70 4.04
N LEU A 331 1.84 25.31 3.19
CA LEU A 331 2.85 26.24 2.68
C LEU A 331 2.30 26.84 1.38
N VAL A 332 1.97 28.13 1.42
CA VAL A 332 1.18 28.80 0.35
C VAL A 332 2.02 29.59 -0.63
N SER A 333 3.33 29.70 -0.39
CA SER A 333 4.28 30.35 -1.30
C SER A 333 5.52 29.50 -1.51
N ALA A 334 6.17 29.64 -2.66
CA ALA A 334 7.43 28.95 -2.91
C ALA A 334 8.53 29.37 -1.92
N ALA A 335 8.51 30.63 -1.47
CA ALA A 335 9.38 31.12 -0.40
C ALA A 335 9.17 30.40 0.94
N GLU A 336 7.91 30.12 1.32
CA GLU A 336 7.61 29.31 2.52
C GLU A 336 8.11 27.88 2.39
N ILE A 337 7.95 27.26 1.22
CA ILE A 337 8.48 25.92 0.97
C ILE A 337 10.01 25.95 1.09
N LEU A 338 10.70 26.94 0.50
CA LEU A 338 12.16 27.15 0.66
C LEU A 338 12.59 27.32 2.10
N ALA A 339 11.84 28.10 2.89
CA ALA A 339 12.15 28.29 4.30
C ALA A 339 11.97 26.97 5.08
N GLU A 340 10.87 26.27 4.85
CA GLU A 340 10.58 24.98 5.47
C GLU A 340 11.68 23.97 5.19
N GLY A 341 12.04 23.78 3.92
CA GLY A 341 13.02 22.76 3.57
C GLY A 341 14.45 23.12 3.99
N ARG A 342 14.77 24.41 4.16
CA ARG A 342 16.02 24.84 4.84
C ARG A 342 16.00 24.51 6.34
N GLU A 343 14.91 24.81 7.03
CA GLU A 343 14.73 24.54 8.46
C GLU A 343 14.73 23.03 8.75
N MET A 344 14.07 22.25 7.90
CA MET A 344 13.85 20.82 8.08
C MET A 344 14.92 19.95 7.41
N HIS A 345 15.90 20.55 6.72
CA HIS A 345 16.90 19.85 5.90
C HIS A 345 16.25 18.87 4.89
N HIS A 346 15.25 19.35 4.15
CA HIS A 346 14.56 18.61 3.09
C HIS A 346 14.98 19.12 1.70
N CYS A 347 14.77 18.30 0.67
CA CYS A 347 15.07 18.67 -0.72
C CYS A 347 13.99 19.61 -1.27
N VAL A 348 14.26 20.92 -1.25
CA VAL A 348 13.22 21.92 -1.45
C VAL A 348 12.88 22.18 -2.91
N ALA A 349 13.90 22.23 -3.76
CA ALA A 349 13.77 22.55 -5.18
C ALA A 349 12.82 21.60 -5.91
N SER A 350 12.86 20.31 -5.54
CA SER A 350 12.01 19.28 -6.13
C SER A 350 10.52 19.46 -5.81
N TYR A 351 10.19 19.88 -4.59
CA TYR A 351 8.81 20.10 -4.19
C TYR A 351 8.22 21.32 -4.88
N ILE A 352 8.93 22.44 -4.95
CA ILE A 352 8.38 23.70 -5.50
C ILE A 352 7.91 23.52 -6.95
N ARG A 353 8.72 22.86 -7.78
CA ARG A 353 8.35 22.57 -9.18
C ARG A 353 7.14 21.64 -9.28
N ARG A 354 7.07 20.61 -8.43
CA ARG A 354 5.92 19.68 -8.40
C ARG A 354 4.65 20.35 -7.87
N VAL A 355 4.78 21.27 -6.92
CA VAL A 355 3.67 22.09 -6.42
C VAL A 355 3.20 23.05 -7.50
N ALA A 356 4.11 23.74 -8.19
CA ALA A 356 3.80 24.60 -9.33
C ALA A 356 3.05 23.83 -10.43
N ALA A 357 3.43 22.57 -10.68
CA ALA A 357 2.75 21.68 -11.61
C ALA A 357 1.42 21.08 -11.07
N GLY A 358 1.02 21.42 -9.83
CA GLY A 358 -0.19 20.92 -9.18
C GLY A 358 -0.16 19.42 -8.84
N GLN A 359 1.02 18.80 -8.86
CA GLN A 359 1.18 17.36 -8.65
C GLN A 359 1.19 16.99 -7.16
N VAL A 360 1.74 17.89 -6.33
CA VAL A 360 1.81 17.74 -4.87
C VAL A 360 1.56 19.05 -4.16
N TYR A 361 1.28 18.98 -2.86
CA TYR A 361 1.17 20.15 -1.98
C TYR A 361 1.82 19.86 -0.65
N VAL A 362 2.52 20.84 -0.08
CA VAL A 362 3.35 20.68 1.12
C VAL A 362 2.73 21.43 2.31
N TYR A 363 2.77 20.80 3.48
CA TYR A 363 2.25 21.34 4.73
C TYR A 363 3.30 21.16 5.83
N ARG A 364 3.34 22.12 6.76
CA ARG A 364 4.06 21.97 8.03
C ARG A 364 3.12 21.43 9.10
N VAL A 365 3.64 20.52 9.90
CA VAL A 365 2.98 20.00 11.11
C VAL A 365 3.70 20.60 12.30
N LEU A 366 2.95 21.30 13.16
CA LEU A 366 3.46 21.95 14.36
C LEU A 366 3.20 21.12 15.63
N ALA A 367 2.18 20.28 15.62
CA ALA A 367 1.81 19.41 16.74
C ALA A 367 1.23 18.07 16.24
N PRO A 368 1.45 16.96 16.96
CA PRO A 368 2.11 16.86 18.27
C PRO A 368 3.65 16.86 18.20
N GLU A 369 4.22 16.71 17.00
CA GLU A 369 5.65 16.90 16.74
C GLU A 369 5.84 17.78 15.50
N ARG A 370 7.04 18.35 15.37
CA ARG A 370 7.44 19.10 14.19
C ARG A 370 7.73 18.16 13.02
N ALA A 371 6.95 18.28 11.94
CA ALA A 371 7.16 17.50 10.71
C ALA A 371 6.76 18.31 9.46
N THR A 372 7.14 17.80 8.29
CA THR A 372 6.68 18.28 6.99
C THR A 372 6.00 17.12 6.27
N LEU A 373 4.86 17.36 5.65
CA LEU A 373 4.14 16.36 4.88
C LEU A 373 3.86 16.85 3.46
N SER A 374 3.77 15.90 2.52
CA SER A 374 3.31 16.15 1.16
C SER A 374 2.03 15.36 0.88
N LEU A 375 1.12 15.99 0.12
CA LEU A 375 -0.08 15.36 -0.40
C LEU A 375 0.03 15.23 -1.92
N ARG A 376 -0.38 14.08 -2.46
CA ARG A 376 -0.46 13.84 -3.91
C ARG A 376 -1.91 13.66 -4.34
N SER A 377 -2.22 14.09 -5.56
CA SER A 377 -3.52 13.84 -6.19
C SER A 377 -3.61 12.40 -6.70
N ASP A 378 -4.70 11.71 -6.35
CA ASP A 378 -5.14 10.46 -7.00
C ASP A 378 -6.58 10.61 -7.51
N ARG A 379 -6.70 10.74 -8.84
CA ARG A 379 -7.93 10.81 -9.66
C ARG A 379 -8.89 11.95 -9.35
N ASP A 380 -9.24 12.18 -8.08
CA ASP A 380 -10.01 13.32 -7.53
C ASP A 380 -9.81 13.50 -6.01
N ASN A 381 -8.92 12.73 -5.37
CA ASN A 381 -8.70 12.73 -3.93
C ASN A 381 -7.26 13.08 -3.58
N TRP A 382 -7.08 13.67 -2.40
CA TRP A 382 -5.76 13.92 -1.84
C TRP A 382 -5.38 12.80 -0.88
N GLU A 383 -4.18 12.25 -1.09
CA GLU A 383 -3.60 11.21 -0.26
C GLU A 383 -2.27 11.67 0.31
N LEU A 384 -1.97 11.23 1.53
CA LEU A 384 -0.66 11.43 2.13
C LEU A 384 0.38 10.71 1.27
N GLU A 385 1.28 11.48 0.69
CA GLU A 385 2.42 10.94 -0.06
C GLU A 385 3.56 10.65 0.92
N GLN A 386 3.99 11.66 1.68
CA GLN A 386 5.08 11.55 2.65
C GLN A 386 4.82 12.38 3.91
N ILE A 387 5.45 11.97 5.01
CA ILE A 387 5.54 12.75 6.26
C ILE A 387 6.87 12.45 6.95
N HIS A 388 7.65 13.50 7.22
CA HIS A 388 8.99 13.39 7.79
C HIS A 388 9.26 14.48 8.83
N GLY A 389 9.99 14.10 9.88
CA GLY A 389 10.57 15.03 10.83
C GLY A 389 11.81 15.73 10.27
N PRO A 390 12.55 16.49 11.11
CA PRO A 390 13.80 17.14 10.72
C PRO A 390 14.80 16.13 10.14
N ALA A 391 15.54 16.55 9.09
CA ALA A 391 16.51 15.72 8.37
C ALA A 391 15.93 14.37 7.87
N ASN A 392 14.70 14.39 7.37
CA ASN A 392 13.98 13.21 6.85
C ASN A 392 13.76 12.09 7.89
N ALA A 393 13.80 12.41 9.18
CA ALA A 393 13.55 11.46 10.28
C ALA A 393 12.13 10.87 10.21
N PRO A 394 11.92 9.62 10.67
CA PRO A 394 10.58 9.08 10.83
C PRO A 394 9.83 9.85 11.93
N VAL A 395 8.52 10.01 11.74
CA VAL A 395 7.65 10.64 12.74
C VAL A 395 7.08 9.64 13.72
N GLU A 396 6.70 10.10 14.91
CA GLU A 396 6.00 9.28 15.89
C GLU A 396 4.62 8.85 15.40
N HIS A 397 4.17 7.69 15.88
CA HIS A 397 2.91 7.11 15.44
C HIS A 397 1.70 8.02 15.75
N GLU A 398 1.79 8.83 16.81
CA GLU A 398 0.74 9.79 17.17
C GLU A 398 0.56 10.89 16.12
N THR A 399 1.68 11.42 15.61
CA THR A 399 1.71 12.42 14.53
C THR A 399 1.05 11.88 13.27
N LEU A 400 1.39 10.66 12.87
CA LEU A 400 0.79 10.00 11.71
C LEU A 400 -0.73 9.83 11.88
N LEU A 401 -1.20 9.44 13.06
CA LEU A 401 -2.64 9.28 13.34
C LEU A 401 -3.39 10.61 13.28
N ARG A 402 -2.79 11.71 13.77
CA ARG A 402 -3.36 13.06 13.71
C ARG A 402 -3.54 13.53 12.27
N VAL A 403 -2.51 13.38 11.45
CA VAL A 403 -2.54 13.74 10.02
C VAL A 403 -3.57 12.90 9.26
N GLN A 404 -3.63 11.59 9.50
CA GLN A 404 -4.62 10.72 8.86
C GLN A 404 -6.05 11.10 9.24
N ALA A 405 -6.29 11.51 10.49
CA ALA A 405 -7.60 11.94 10.93
C ALA A 405 -8.01 13.28 10.30
N TRP A 406 -7.08 14.23 10.20
CA TRP A 406 -7.30 15.49 9.48
C TRP A 406 -7.64 15.24 8.00
N LEU A 407 -6.89 14.39 7.30
CA LEU A 407 -7.24 14.04 5.91
C LEU A 407 -8.61 13.35 5.80
N ALA A 408 -8.97 12.51 6.77
CA ALA A 408 -10.25 11.82 6.79
C ALA A 408 -11.44 12.76 7.06
N SER A 409 -11.29 13.77 7.92
CA SER A 409 -12.36 14.75 8.18
C SER A 409 -12.66 15.59 6.95
N MET A 410 -11.63 15.93 6.16
CA MET A 410 -11.81 16.69 4.92
C MET A 410 -12.53 15.89 3.82
N ARG A 411 -12.35 14.56 3.79
CA ARG A 411 -13.10 13.66 2.90
C ARG A 411 -14.61 13.60 3.22
N GLN A 412 -15.01 13.94 4.45
CA GLN A 412 -16.42 14.03 4.82
C GLN A 412 -17.06 15.38 4.43
N VAL A 413 -16.24 16.41 4.18
CA VAL A 413 -16.68 17.75 3.80
C VAL A 413 -16.79 17.90 2.27
N THR A 414 -16.00 17.15 1.49
CA THR A 414 -16.07 17.16 0.01
C THR A 414 -17.10 16.21 -0.59
N SER A 415 -17.79 15.41 0.22
CA SER A 415 -19.02 14.73 -0.19
C SER A 415 -20.20 15.69 -0.15
N ASP A 416 -20.25 16.66 -1.07
CA ASP A 416 -21.51 17.29 -1.44
C ASP A 416 -22.38 16.21 -2.13
N PRO A 417 -23.49 15.77 -1.53
CA PRO A 417 -24.28 14.64 -2.06
C PRO A 417 -24.95 14.93 -3.41
N TRP A 418 -24.83 16.15 -3.96
CA TRP A 418 -25.61 16.62 -5.11
C TRP A 418 -24.83 16.84 -6.42
N ARG A 419 -23.52 16.57 -6.48
CA ARG A 419 -22.73 16.73 -7.73
C ARG A 419 -22.45 15.47 -8.54
N ILE A 420 -22.97 14.30 -8.15
CA ILE A 420 -22.97 13.08 -9.01
C ILE A 420 -24.29 12.97 -9.78
N ARG A 421 -24.57 13.98 -10.63
CA ARG A 421 -25.55 13.89 -11.72
C ARG A 421 -24.94 14.59 -12.93
N GLY A 422 -24.22 13.83 -13.75
CA GLY A 422 -23.59 14.40 -14.95
C GLY A 422 -22.75 13.46 -15.82
N MET A 423 -22.50 12.20 -15.43
CA MET A 423 -21.65 11.30 -16.22
C MET A 423 -22.18 9.86 -16.36
N TRP A 424 -23.51 9.71 -16.41
CA TRP A 424 -24.17 8.44 -16.81
C TRP A 424 -25.26 8.65 -17.88
N GLN A 425 -25.00 9.53 -18.86
CA GLN A 425 -25.78 9.60 -20.10
C GLN A 425 -24.85 9.67 -21.30
N ARG A 426 -24.27 8.51 -21.66
CA ARG A 426 -24.00 8.04 -23.04
C ARG A 426 -23.11 6.80 -23.00
N VAL A 427 -23.71 5.65 -22.67
CA VAL A 427 -23.49 4.36 -23.34
C VAL A 427 -24.78 3.57 -23.15
N GLN A 428 -25.72 3.71 -24.08
CA GLN A 428 -26.77 2.72 -24.27
C GLN A 428 -26.10 1.47 -24.85
N MET A 429 -26.05 0.39 -24.09
CA MET A 429 -25.96 -0.97 -24.62
C MET A 429 -26.99 -1.78 -23.83
N GLU A 430 -28.11 -2.09 -24.50
CA GLU A 430 -29.20 -2.90 -23.97
C GLU A 430 -28.71 -4.29 -23.54
N PRO A 431 -29.28 -4.88 -22.48
CA PRO A 431 -28.95 -6.22 -22.04
C PRO A 431 -29.68 -7.26 -22.91
N MET A 432 -28.94 -7.92 -23.81
CA MET A 432 -29.43 -9.05 -24.59
C MET A 432 -29.18 -10.35 -23.82
N TRP A 433 -30.06 -10.69 -22.87
CA TRP A 433 -30.28 -12.07 -22.42
C TRP A 433 -31.62 -12.20 -21.65
N GLU A 434 -32.73 -12.28 -22.37
CA GLU A 434 -33.94 -13.00 -21.94
C GLU A 434 -34.58 -13.55 -23.22
N ARG A 435 -34.26 -14.77 -23.67
CA ARG A 435 -34.95 -16.08 -23.46
C ARG A 435 -35.14 -16.71 -24.87
N PRO A 436 -35.42 -18.03 -25.01
CA PRO A 436 -35.38 -19.12 -24.04
C PRO A 436 -34.05 -19.90 -24.05
#